data_AF-A0A519I9K1-F1
#
_entry.id   AF-A0A519I9K1-F1
#
_cell.length_a   1.000
_cell.length_b   1.000
_cell.length_c   1.000
_cell.angle_alpha   90.00
_cell.angle_beta   90.00
_cell.angle_gamma   90.00
#
_symmetry.space_group_name_H-M   'P 1'
#
loop_
_entity.id
_entity.type
_entity.pdbx_description
1 polymer ?
#
loop_
_entity_poly.entity_id
_entity_poly.type
_entity_poly.pdbx_seq_one_letter_code
_entity_poly.pdbx_strand_id
1 'polypeptide(L)'
;MKRTHRLALATVGVAVVAALGWQLRAREAVPVTAGATTPASAFPWARTPTTPTATPDPAPVALPTAPALVAFPSAAPAGKGFRADAQGGLVVDAPMRLRAEELLGLHEGADLAAHVDAELAALPAAAAARARELIAQLDAYQLAQRATFPPGEAPLVPEEGLAQLDTLRAMRTSHFGAEAARRMFGEDEAVARRLLELMRDESDASLSMEQKAMRAQAKYDLERGTPQR
;
A
#
# COMPACT_ATOMS: atom_id res chain seq x y z
N MET A 1 -47.94 -13.78 8.62
CA MET A 1 -47.77 -12.43 9.21
C MET A 1 -46.42 -12.40 9.90
N LYS A 2 -45.45 -11.74 9.27
CA LYS A 2 -44.87 -10.42 9.62
C LYS A 2 -43.83 -10.48 10.75
N ARG A 3 -42.58 -10.36 10.28
CA ARG A 3 -41.29 -10.03 10.91
C ARG A 3 -41.39 -9.10 12.12
N THR A 4 -40.45 -9.24 13.05
CA THR A 4 -39.37 -8.26 13.31
C THR A 4 -38.40 -8.77 14.37
N HIS A 5 -37.17 -9.13 13.97
CA HIS A 5 -36.02 -9.05 14.87
C HIS A 5 -35.38 -7.67 14.68
N ARG A 6 -35.37 -6.87 15.75
CA ARG A 6 -34.68 -5.58 15.81
C ARG A 6 -33.26 -5.80 16.31
N LEU A 7 -32.32 -5.35 15.47
CA LEU A 7 -31.11 -4.59 15.81
C LEU A 7 -30.14 -5.19 16.83
N ALA A 8 -29.08 -5.80 16.31
CA ALA A 8 -27.75 -5.73 16.91
C ALA A 8 -26.85 -4.95 15.95
N LEU A 9 -26.47 -3.73 16.35
CA LEU A 9 -25.59 -2.85 15.56
C LEU A 9 -24.69 -2.11 16.54
N ALA A 10 -23.54 -2.70 16.87
CA ALA A 10 -22.41 -2.04 17.51
C ALA A 10 -21.21 -2.99 17.63
N THR A 11 -20.48 -3.21 16.54
CA THR A 11 -19.08 -3.67 16.58
C THR A 11 -18.43 -3.52 15.19
N VAL A 12 -18.18 -2.28 14.75
CA VAL A 12 -17.25 -2.01 13.65
C VAL A 12 -16.36 -0.86 14.10
N GLY A 13 -15.23 -1.18 14.73
CA GLY A 13 -14.35 -0.15 15.26
C GLY A 13 -12.93 -0.58 15.65
N VAL A 14 -12.52 -1.84 15.45
CA VAL A 14 -11.20 -2.28 15.96
C VAL A 14 -10.31 -2.99 14.92
N ALA A 15 -10.80 -3.30 13.71
CA ALA A 15 -10.00 -4.07 12.75
C ALA A 15 -9.11 -3.23 11.81
N VAL A 16 -8.94 -1.92 12.02
CA VAL A 16 -8.15 -1.04 11.13
C VAL A 16 -6.72 -0.81 11.62
N VAL A 17 -6.37 -1.24 12.84
CA VAL A 17 -5.01 -1.09 13.38
C VAL A 17 -4.03 -2.13 12.80
N ALA A 18 -4.51 -3.22 12.20
CA ALA A 18 -3.66 -4.35 11.84
C ALA A 18 -2.72 -4.08 10.64
N ALA A 19 -3.12 -3.25 9.66
CA ALA A 19 -2.28 -2.98 8.49
C ALA A 19 -1.21 -1.89 8.74
N LEU A 20 -1.45 -0.97 9.69
CA LEU A 20 -0.44 -0.02 10.16
C LEU A 20 0.51 -0.62 11.22
N GLY A 21 0.09 -1.69 11.91
CA GLY A 21 0.94 -2.38 12.88
C GLY A 21 2.19 -3.00 12.28
N TRP A 22 2.23 -3.20 10.96
CA TRP A 22 3.34 -3.90 10.36
C TRP A 22 4.55 -3.02 10.00
N GLN A 23 4.29 -1.77 9.62
CA GLN A 23 5.36 -0.83 9.29
C GLN A 23 6.14 -0.32 10.51
N LEU A 24 5.63 -0.52 11.74
CA LEU A 24 6.37 -0.23 12.97
C LEU A 24 7.18 -1.41 13.54
N ARG A 25 6.90 -2.67 13.14
CA ARG A 25 7.59 -3.85 13.72
C ARG A 25 8.96 -4.12 13.09
N ALA A 26 9.25 -3.51 11.94
CA ALA A 26 10.55 -3.62 11.26
C ALA A 26 11.64 -2.71 11.88
N ARG A 27 11.37 -2.01 12.99
CA ARG A 27 12.33 -1.10 13.65
C ARG A 27 12.88 -1.54 15.01
N GLU A 28 12.50 -2.71 15.51
CA GLU A 28 13.08 -3.24 16.77
C GLU A 28 13.74 -4.60 16.56
N ALA A 29 14.95 -4.58 16.00
CA ALA A 29 15.90 -5.69 16.14
C ALA A 29 17.35 -5.20 15.98
N VAL A 30 17.86 -4.45 16.94
CA VAL A 30 19.31 -4.44 17.22
C VAL A 30 19.51 -4.51 18.73
N PRO A 31 19.72 -5.71 19.32
CA PRO A 31 20.43 -5.78 20.57
C PRO A 31 21.90 -5.44 20.31
N VAL A 32 22.32 -4.24 20.74
CA VAL A 32 23.74 -3.90 20.89
C VAL A 32 24.30 -4.75 22.02
N THR A 33 24.96 -5.85 21.69
CA THR A 33 25.82 -6.57 22.63
C THR A 33 27.09 -5.77 22.83
N ALA A 34 27.18 -5.12 23.99
CA ALA A 34 28.44 -4.66 24.55
C ALA A 34 29.31 -5.89 24.90
N GLY A 35 30.57 -5.90 24.45
CA GLY A 35 31.51 -6.98 24.77
C GLY A 35 32.85 -6.88 24.04
N ALA A 36 33.72 -6.00 24.54
CA ALA A 36 35.19 -6.00 24.55
C ALA A 36 35.99 -6.71 23.44
N THR A 37 36.97 -6.00 22.85
CA THR A 37 38.41 -6.14 23.16
C THR A 37 39.25 -5.44 22.09
N THR A 38 39.98 -4.41 22.50
CA THR A 38 41.06 -3.76 21.73
C THR A 38 42.23 -4.73 21.55
N PRO A 39 42.90 -4.75 20.38
CA PRO A 39 44.32 -4.43 20.45
C PRO A 39 44.74 -3.36 19.46
N ALA A 40 45.79 -2.67 19.89
CA ALA A 40 46.48 -1.56 19.27
C ALA A 40 46.85 -1.78 17.80
N SER A 41 46.55 -0.77 16.98
CA SER A 41 47.48 -0.33 15.95
C SER A 41 47.44 1.20 15.90
N ALA A 42 48.48 1.79 16.46
CA ALA A 42 48.69 3.23 16.49
C ALA A 42 49.15 3.70 15.11
N PHE A 43 48.44 4.65 14.51
CA PHE A 43 48.95 5.42 13.37
C PHE A 43 49.39 6.83 13.83
N PRO A 44 50.52 7.34 13.30
CA PRO A 44 51.38 8.32 13.97
C PRO A 44 50.93 9.80 13.92
N TRP A 45 49.70 10.09 13.51
CA TRP A 45 49.19 11.46 13.44
C TRP A 45 48.31 11.86 14.64
N ALA A 46 48.14 10.98 15.62
CA ALA A 46 47.57 11.31 16.92
C ALA A 46 48.60 12.02 17.83
N ARG A 47 48.82 13.33 17.62
CA ARG A 47 49.25 14.27 18.68
C ARG A 47 48.58 15.64 18.50
N THR A 48 47.95 16.11 19.57
CA THR A 48 47.10 17.31 19.71
C THR A 48 47.91 18.61 19.87
N PRO A 49 47.24 19.78 19.82
CA PRO A 49 47.15 20.55 21.06
C PRO A 49 45.77 21.20 21.31
N THR A 50 45.67 21.76 22.51
CA THR A 50 44.53 22.04 23.39
C THR A 50 43.59 23.21 22.98
N THR A 51 42.39 23.18 23.58
CA THR A 51 41.13 23.98 23.51
C THR A 51 41.23 25.52 23.58
N PRO A 52 40.19 26.30 23.14
CA PRO A 52 39.08 26.65 24.07
C PRO A 52 37.65 26.83 23.47
N THR A 53 36.66 26.45 24.30
CA THR A 53 35.32 27.04 24.59
C THR A 53 34.46 27.74 23.53
N ALA A 54 33.23 27.23 23.29
CA ALA A 54 31.90 27.91 23.27
C ALA A 54 30.77 26.89 22.90
N THR A 55 29.80 26.55 23.78
CA THR A 55 28.40 27.07 23.90
C THR A 55 27.41 26.56 22.82
N PRO A 56 26.09 26.47 23.13
CA PRO A 56 25.35 25.33 23.66
C PRO A 56 24.65 24.47 22.59
N ASP A 57 24.14 23.33 23.04
CA ASP A 57 23.32 22.35 22.32
C ASP A 57 22.08 22.99 21.65
N PRO A 58 21.86 22.84 20.32
CA PRO A 58 20.56 23.11 19.74
C PRO A 58 19.64 21.94 20.05
N ALA A 59 18.58 22.22 20.81
CA ALA A 59 17.46 21.30 21.02
C ALA A 59 17.01 20.66 19.69
N PRO A 60 16.63 19.38 19.68
CA PRO A 60 16.15 18.73 18.46
C PRO A 60 14.89 19.46 17.99
N VAL A 61 15.01 20.16 16.86
CA VAL A 61 13.86 20.68 16.13
C VAL A 61 13.05 19.46 15.72
N ALA A 62 11.86 19.33 16.29
CA ALA A 62 10.90 18.32 15.89
C ALA A 62 10.64 18.48 14.38
N LEU A 63 11.09 17.50 13.60
CA LEU A 63 10.73 17.41 12.19
C LEU A 63 9.19 17.35 12.12
N PRO A 64 8.54 18.16 11.26
CA PRO A 64 7.12 18.03 11.06
C PRO A 64 6.81 16.62 10.57
N THR A 65 5.93 15.94 11.31
CA THR A 65 5.34 14.66 10.95
C THR A 65 4.83 14.75 9.52
N ALA A 66 5.38 13.94 8.62
CA ALA A 66 4.94 13.88 7.24
C ALA A 66 3.43 13.56 7.20
N PRO A 67 2.60 14.31 6.45
CA PRO A 67 1.20 13.97 6.28
C PRO A 67 1.11 12.61 5.60
N ALA A 68 0.32 11.72 6.21
CA ALA A 68 0.06 10.39 5.70
C ALA A 68 -0.49 10.48 4.26
N LEU A 69 0.03 9.60 3.39
CA LEU A 69 -0.53 9.38 2.06
C LEU A 69 -2.04 9.17 2.20
N VAL A 70 -2.80 9.93 1.41
CA VAL A 70 -4.27 9.85 1.32
C VAL A 70 -4.63 8.39 1.06
N ALA A 71 -5.25 7.75 2.04
CA ALA A 71 -5.70 6.37 1.92
C ALA A 71 -6.84 6.34 0.91
N PHE A 72 -6.59 5.75 -0.26
CA PHE A 72 -7.65 5.58 -1.27
C PHE A 72 -8.62 4.48 -0.81
N PRO A 73 -9.94 4.72 -0.87
CA PRO A 73 -10.91 3.69 -0.54
C PRO A 73 -10.84 2.55 -1.56
N SER A 74 -10.54 1.35 -1.09
CA SER A 74 -10.70 0.11 -1.86
C SER A 74 -12.20 -0.23 -1.90
N ALA A 75 -12.77 -0.34 -3.10
CA ALA A 75 -14.21 -0.54 -3.30
C ALA A 75 -14.63 -2.03 -3.32
N ALA A 76 -13.71 -2.98 -3.18
CA ALA A 76 -14.00 -4.39 -3.42
C ALA A 76 -14.55 -5.13 -2.18
N PRO A 77 -15.71 -5.81 -2.26
CA PRO A 77 -16.14 -6.75 -1.23
C PRO A 77 -15.21 -7.98 -1.20
N ALA A 78 -14.89 -8.45 0.01
CA ALA A 78 -14.04 -9.63 0.24
C ALA A 78 -14.69 -10.92 -0.30
N GLY A 79 -14.48 -11.21 -1.58
CA GLY A 79 -14.72 -12.52 -2.18
C GLY A 79 -13.58 -13.49 -1.90
N LYS A 80 -13.80 -14.79 -2.09
CA LYS A 80 -12.70 -15.79 -2.10
C LYS A 80 -11.65 -15.35 -3.14
N GLY A 81 -10.42 -15.11 -2.69
CA GLY A 81 -9.35 -14.56 -3.53
C GLY A 81 -9.05 -15.43 -4.74
N PHE A 82 -8.58 -16.65 -4.53
CA PHE A 82 -8.29 -17.57 -5.63
C PHE A 82 -9.50 -18.45 -5.98
N ARG A 83 -9.86 -18.47 -7.26
CA ARG A 83 -10.98 -19.26 -7.77
C ARG A 83 -10.78 -19.63 -9.24
N ALA A 84 -11.40 -20.74 -9.65
CA ALA A 84 -11.44 -21.17 -11.04
C ALA A 84 -12.79 -20.81 -11.70
N ASP A 85 -12.77 -20.53 -12.99
CA ASP A 85 -13.97 -20.39 -13.82
C ASP A 85 -14.55 -21.76 -14.22
N ALA A 86 -15.64 -21.74 -14.99
CA ALA A 86 -16.30 -22.96 -15.47
C ALA A 86 -15.42 -23.81 -16.40
N GLN A 87 -14.36 -23.22 -16.97
CA GLN A 87 -13.39 -23.86 -17.84
C GLN A 87 -12.16 -24.38 -17.07
N GLY A 88 -12.12 -24.19 -15.74
CA GLY A 88 -10.99 -24.56 -14.90
C GLY A 88 -9.80 -23.60 -15.00
N GLY A 89 -9.98 -22.45 -15.65
CA GLY A 89 -9.01 -21.36 -15.69
C GLY A 89 -9.04 -20.52 -14.42
N LEU A 90 -7.91 -19.92 -14.04
CA LEU A 90 -7.87 -19.01 -12.90
C LEU A 90 -8.66 -17.73 -13.23
N VAL A 91 -9.55 -17.31 -12.35
CA VAL A 91 -10.21 -16.00 -12.47
C VAL A 91 -9.24 -14.91 -11.99
N VAL A 92 -8.89 -14.02 -12.91
CA VAL A 92 -7.93 -12.92 -12.68
C VAL A 92 -8.70 -11.61 -12.53
N ASP A 93 -8.80 -11.12 -11.29
CA ASP A 93 -9.53 -9.90 -10.93
C ASP A 93 -9.03 -9.28 -9.61
N ALA A 94 -9.69 -8.20 -9.15
CA ALA A 94 -9.32 -7.47 -7.94
C ALA A 94 -9.30 -8.33 -6.66
N PRO A 95 -10.33 -9.14 -6.32
CA PRO A 95 -10.26 -10.10 -5.21
C PRO A 95 -9.04 -11.03 -5.23
N MET A 96 -8.69 -11.59 -6.40
CA MET A 96 -7.51 -12.42 -6.54
C MET A 96 -6.23 -11.62 -6.26
N ARG A 97 -6.11 -10.43 -6.87
CA ARG A 97 -4.98 -9.51 -6.64
C ARG A 97 -4.83 -9.19 -5.15
N LEU A 98 -5.91 -8.76 -4.49
CA LEU A 98 -5.90 -8.38 -3.08
C LEU A 98 -5.45 -9.53 -2.18
N ARG A 99 -5.90 -10.77 -2.45
CA ARG A 99 -5.45 -11.92 -1.67
C ARG A 99 -3.98 -12.24 -1.90
N ALA A 100 -3.50 -12.13 -3.14
CA ALA A 100 -2.09 -12.30 -3.46
C ALA A 100 -1.21 -11.22 -2.79
N GLU A 101 -1.65 -9.95 -2.81
CA GLU A 101 -0.99 -8.85 -2.11
C GLU A 101 -0.98 -9.06 -0.59
N GLU A 102 -2.07 -9.58 -0.03
CA GLU A 102 -2.15 -9.93 1.38
C GLU A 102 -1.18 -11.07 1.74
N LEU A 103 -1.07 -12.12 0.92
CA LEU A 103 -0.11 -13.20 1.13
C LEU A 103 1.35 -12.72 1.08
N LEU A 104 1.69 -11.91 0.07
CA LEU A 104 3.01 -11.31 -0.11
C LEU A 104 3.33 -10.29 0.97
N GLY A 105 2.29 -9.63 1.48
CA GLY A 105 2.35 -8.91 2.73
C GLY A 105 2.76 -9.89 3.80
N LEU A 106 1.83 -10.77 4.20
CA LEU A 106 1.74 -11.58 5.45
C LEU A 106 2.85 -12.61 5.67
N HIS A 107 3.51 -13.06 4.61
CA HIS A 107 4.40 -14.20 4.67
C HIS A 107 5.64 -14.02 3.79
N GLU A 108 6.72 -14.70 4.15
CA GLU A 108 7.97 -14.70 3.39
C GLU A 108 8.57 -16.11 3.28
N GLY A 109 9.42 -16.33 2.28
CA GLY A 109 10.22 -17.55 2.13
C GLY A 109 9.39 -18.84 2.16
N ALA A 110 9.80 -19.79 3.00
CA ALA A 110 9.14 -21.10 3.11
C ALA A 110 7.71 -21.00 3.70
N ASP A 111 7.46 -19.99 4.54
CA ASP A 111 6.13 -19.78 5.12
C ASP A 111 5.14 -19.28 4.07
N LEU A 112 5.57 -18.37 3.19
CA LEU A 112 4.79 -17.95 2.03
C LEU A 112 4.46 -19.13 1.12
N ALA A 113 5.46 -19.97 0.81
CA ALA A 113 5.25 -21.13 -0.05
C ALA A 113 4.19 -22.09 0.52
N ALA A 114 4.24 -22.36 1.84
CA ALA A 114 3.26 -23.21 2.50
C ALA A 114 1.84 -22.64 2.46
N HIS A 115 1.67 -21.32 2.70
CA HIS A 115 0.37 -20.66 2.63
C HIS A 115 -0.20 -20.62 1.21
N VAL A 116 0.64 -20.34 0.22
CA VAL A 116 0.27 -20.40 -1.20
C VAL A 116 -0.18 -21.82 -1.57
N ASP A 117 0.57 -22.85 -1.19
CA ASP A 117 0.17 -24.24 -1.49
C ASP A 117 -1.14 -24.63 -0.82
N ALA A 118 -1.36 -24.21 0.43
CA ALA A 118 -2.60 -24.47 1.15
C ALA A 118 -3.83 -23.82 0.47
N GLU A 119 -3.72 -22.57 0.04
CA GLU A 119 -4.83 -21.86 -0.61
C GLU A 119 -5.14 -22.38 -2.01
N LEU A 120 -4.11 -22.81 -2.74
CA LEU A 120 -4.26 -23.29 -4.11
C LEU A 120 -4.61 -24.78 -4.19
N ALA A 121 -4.61 -25.52 -3.07
CA ALA A 121 -4.81 -26.97 -3.03
C ALA A 121 -6.16 -27.43 -3.63
N ALA A 122 -7.20 -26.60 -3.54
CA ALA A 122 -8.53 -26.92 -4.07
C ALA A 122 -8.72 -26.51 -5.54
N LEU A 123 -7.73 -25.85 -6.16
CA LEU A 123 -7.84 -25.40 -7.55
C LEU A 123 -7.41 -26.50 -8.53
N PRO A 124 -7.94 -26.47 -9.77
CA PRO A 124 -7.37 -27.22 -10.87
C PRO A 124 -5.86 -26.92 -11.02
N ALA A 125 -5.06 -27.93 -11.36
CA ALA A 125 -3.60 -27.80 -11.43
C ALA A 125 -3.13 -26.64 -12.33
N ALA A 126 -3.79 -26.44 -13.47
CA ALA A 126 -3.49 -25.33 -14.37
C ALA A 126 -3.78 -23.96 -13.74
N ALA A 127 -4.92 -23.81 -13.04
CA ALA A 127 -5.25 -22.58 -12.33
C ALA A 127 -4.29 -22.31 -11.16
N ALA A 128 -3.91 -23.35 -10.41
CA ALA A 128 -2.93 -23.25 -9.33
C ALA A 128 -1.54 -22.85 -9.85
N ALA A 129 -1.08 -23.42 -10.97
CA ALA A 129 0.18 -23.01 -11.61
C ALA A 129 0.12 -21.54 -12.03
N ARG A 130 -0.97 -21.13 -12.69
CA ARG A 130 -1.16 -19.73 -13.11
C ARG A 130 -1.22 -18.75 -11.94
N ALA A 131 -1.82 -19.16 -10.82
CA ALA A 131 -1.87 -18.33 -9.62
C ALA A 131 -0.48 -18.08 -9.04
N ARG A 132 0.37 -19.12 -8.95
CA ARG A 132 1.76 -18.98 -8.49
C ARG A 132 2.56 -18.03 -9.39
N GLU A 133 2.40 -18.15 -10.70
CA GLU A 133 3.03 -17.21 -11.65
C GLU A 133 2.60 -15.76 -11.41
N LEU A 134 1.29 -15.52 -11.22
CA LEU A 134 0.77 -14.17 -10.98
C LEU A 134 1.21 -13.60 -9.63
N ILE A 135 1.31 -14.42 -8.58
CA ILE A 135 1.85 -14.01 -7.28
C ILE A 135 3.31 -13.55 -7.46
N ALA A 136 4.14 -14.32 -8.15
CA ALA A 136 5.53 -13.93 -8.44
C ALA A 136 5.60 -12.65 -9.28
N GLN A 137 4.72 -12.48 -10.27
CA GLN A 137 4.64 -11.25 -11.06
C GLN A 137 4.22 -10.03 -10.22
N LEU A 138 3.31 -10.23 -9.25
CA LEU A 138 2.87 -9.19 -8.31
C LEU A 138 4.01 -8.76 -7.39
N ASP A 139 4.79 -9.69 -6.85
CA ASP A 139 5.96 -9.36 -6.04
C ASP A 139 6.99 -8.51 -6.82
N ALA A 140 7.33 -8.95 -8.04
CA ALA A 140 8.21 -8.20 -8.93
C ALA A 140 7.65 -6.81 -9.29
N TYR A 141 6.34 -6.71 -9.54
CA TYR A 141 5.67 -5.43 -9.79
C TYR A 141 5.73 -4.51 -8.57
N GLN A 142 5.48 -5.01 -7.36
CA GLN A 142 5.55 -4.20 -6.14
C GLN A 142 6.96 -3.69 -5.87
N LEU A 143 7.99 -4.50 -6.16
CA LEU A 143 9.38 -4.07 -6.09
C LEU A 143 9.67 -2.94 -7.10
N ALA A 144 9.24 -3.10 -8.36
CA ALA A 144 9.38 -2.07 -9.39
C ALA A 144 8.61 -0.79 -9.02
N GLN A 145 7.42 -0.91 -8.43
CA GLN A 145 6.63 0.21 -7.96
C GLN A 145 7.36 0.98 -6.86
N ARG A 146 7.91 0.30 -5.84
CA ARG A 146 8.68 0.95 -4.76
C ARG A 146 9.95 1.63 -5.26
N ALA A 147 10.59 1.08 -6.30
CA ALA A 147 11.75 1.71 -6.93
C ALA A 147 11.36 2.96 -7.74
N THR A 148 10.16 2.96 -8.33
CA THR A 148 9.64 4.08 -9.14
C THR A 148 9.09 5.21 -8.26
N PHE A 149 8.46 4.86 -7.14
CA PHE A 149 7.84 5.78 -6.18
C PHE A 149 8.40 5.51 -4.78
N PRO A 150 9.53 6.14 -4.42
CA PRO A 150 10.14 5.98 -3.11
C PRO A 150 9.18 6.43 -1.99
N PRO A 151 9.21 5.78 -0.82
CA PRO A 151 8.42 6.23 0.31
C PRO A 151 8.88 7.63 0.78
N GLY A 152 7.92 8.47 1.17
CA GLY A 152 8.18 9.84 1.64
C GLY A 152 8.01 10.93 0.58
N GLU A 153 7.79 10.56 -0.68
CA GLU A 153 7.51 11.48 -1.77
C GLU A 153 6.02 11.45 -2.13
N ALA A 154 5.23 12.27 -1.44
CA ALA A 154 3.81 12.44 -1.75
C ALA A 154 3.60 13.50 -2.84
N PRO A 155 2.63 13.32 -3.76
CA PRO A 155 2.23 14.38 -4.69
C PRO A 155 1.84 15.65 -3.93
N LEU A 156 2.35 16.79 -4.40
CA LEU A 156 2.07 18.10 -3.81
C LEU A 156 0.82 18.73 -4.43
N VAL A 157 0.46 18.32 -5.64
CA VAL A 157 -0.70 18.82 -6.38
C VAL A 157 -1.45 17.67 -7.10
N PRO A 158 -2.75 17.83 -7.41
CA PRO A 158 -3.55 16.79 -8.06
C PRO A 158 -3.00 16.33 -9.42
N GLU A 159 -2.37 17.24 -10.18
CA GLU A 159 -1.79 16.96 -11.49
C GLU A 159 -0.62 15.97 -11.40
N GLU A 160 0.22 16.10 -10.37
CA GLU A 160 1.28 15.13 -10.07
C GLU A 160 0.66 13.77 -9.73
N GLY A 161 -0.40 13.75 -8.94
CA GLY A 161 -1.14 12.52 -8.63
C GLY A 161 -1.69 11.84 -9.89
N LEU A 162 -2.22 12.60 -10.86
CA LEU A 162 -2.70 12.08 -12.13
C LEU A 162 -1.55 11.49 -12.97
N ALA A 163 -0.41 12.18 -13.05
CA ALA A 163 0.77 11.69 -13.76
C ALA A 163 1.35 10.41 -13.14
N GLN A 164 1.37 10.32 -11.80
CA GLN A 164 1.75 9.11 -11.09
C GLN A 164 0.77 7.96 -11.38
N LEU A 165 -0.53 8.23 -11.40
CA LEU A 165 -1.55 7.23 -11.72
C LEU A 165 -1.40 6.71 -13.16
N ASP A 166 -1.09 7.57 -14.13
CA ASP A 166 -0.81 7.18 -15.51
C ASP A 166 0.44 6.30 -15.62
N THR A 167 1.48 6.62 -14.86
CA THR A 167 2.71 5.81 -14.78
C THR A 167 2.42 4.44 -14.18
N LEU A 168 1.66 4.36 -13.08
CA LEU A 168 1.24 3.09 -12.47
C LEU A 168 0.44 2.23 -13.44
N ARG A 169 -0.49 2.82 -14.19
CA ARG A 169 -1.26 2.12 -15.23
C ARG A 169 -0.36 1.54 -16.31
N ALA A 170 0.63 2.31 -16.78
CA ALA A 170 1.59 1.84 -17.77
C ALA A 170 2.42 0.66 -17.24
N MET A 171 2.91 0.74 -16.00
CA MET A 171 3.63 -0.34 -15.35
C MET A 171 2.77 -1.61 -15.24
N ARG A 172 1.53 -1.49 -14.76
CA ARG A 172 0.60 -2.63 -14.66
C ARG A 172 0.34 -3.27 -16.02
N THR A 173 0.18 -2.46 -17.06
CA THR A 173 0.01 -2.95 -18.42
C THR A 173 1.25 -3.71 -18.91
N SER A 174 2.45 -3.21 -18.61
CA SER A 174 3.70 -3.87 -18.96
C SER A 174 3.92 -5.19 -18.20
N HIS A 175 3.53 -5.26 -16.93
CA HIS A 175 3.73 -6.46 -16.11
C HIS A 175 2.70 -7.56 -16.37
N PHE A 176 1.42 -7.18 -16.53
CA PHE A 176 0.30 -8.15 -16.54
C PHE A 176 -0.39 -8.24 -17.90
N GLY A 177 -0.11 -7.31 -18.82
CA GLY A 177 -0.90 -7.11 -20.03
C GLY A 177 -2.16 -6.30 -19.77
N ALA A 178 -2.67 -5.65 -20.82
CA ALA A 178 -3.74 -4.67 -20.71
C ALA A 178 -5.05 -5.25 -20.14
N GLU A 179 -5.40 -6.48 -20.53
CA GLU A 179 -6.61 -7.17 -20.07
C GLU A 179 -6.56 -7.52 -18.58
N ALA A 180 -5.50 -8.18 -18.13
CA ALA A 180 -5.37 -8.57 -16.73
C ALA A 180 -5.21 -7.33 -15.83
N ALA A 181 -4.46 -6.32 -16.28
CA ALA A 181 -4.35 -5.05 -15.57
C ALA A 181 -5.72 -4.38 -15.38
N ARG A 182 -6.55 -4.31 -16.42
CA ARG A 182 -7.91 -3.78 -16.31
C ARG A 182 -8.76 -4.53 -15.29
N ARG A 183 -8.74 -5.87 -15.31
CA ARG A 183 -9.56 -6.67 -14.40
C ARG A 183 -9.11 -6.59 -12.94
N MET A 184 -7.80 -6.47 -12.71
CA MET A 184 -7.23 -6.42 -11.36
C MET A 184 -7.24 -5.03 -10.74
N PHE A 185 -7.09 -3.96 -11.55
CA PHE A 185 -6.87 -2.60 -11.05
C PHE A 185 -7.87 -1.57 -11.57
N GLY A 186 -8.66 -1.90 -12.59
CA GLY A 186 -9.43 -0.91 -13.34
C GLY A 186 -10.45 -0.13 -12.50
N GLU A 187 -11.12 -0.80 -11.56
CA GLU A 187 -12.08 -0.15 -10.66
C GLU A 187 -11.37 0.84 -9.73
N ASP A 188 -10.35 0.39 -9.00
CA ASP A 188 -9.59 1.24 -8.08
C ASP A 188 -8.94 2.43 -8.80
N GLU A 189 -8.41 2.20 -10.01
CA GLU A 189 -7.85 3.28 -10.83
C GLU A 189 -8.90 4.30 -11.27
N ALA A 190 -10.13 3.85 -11.60
CA ALA A 190 -11.20 4.75 -11.97
C ALA A 190 -11.62 5.62 -10.77
N VAL A 191 -11.71 5.02 -9.58
CA VAL A 191 -11.99 5.76 -8.34
C VAL A 191 -10.88 6.77 -8.06
N ALA A 192 -9.62 6.34 -8.05
CA ALA A 192 -8.48 7.21 -7.77
C ALA A 192 -8.38 8.37 -8.77
N ARG A 193 -8.57 8.10 -10.07
CA ARG A 193 -8.60 9.13 -11.11
C ARG A 193 -9.71 10.14 -10.85
N ARG A 194 -10.93 9.65 -10.58
CA ARG A 194 -12.08 10.53 -10.38
C ARG A 194 -11.88 11.45 -9.18
N LEU A 195 -11.35 10.93 -8.08
CA LEU A 195 -11.03 11.73 -6.90
C LEU A 195 -9.98 12.81 -7.21
N LEU A 196 -8.90 12.46 -7.92
CA LEU A 196 -7.87 13.42 -8.33
C LEU A 196 -8.42 14.51 -9.27
N GLU A 197 -9.29 14.15 -10.20
CA GLU A 197 -9.98 15.12 -11.07
C GLU A 197 -10.86 16.07 -10.25
N LEU A 198 -11.64 15.55 -9.29
CA LEU A 198 -12.46 16.38 -8.40
C LEU A 198 -11.63 17.30 -7.51
N MET A 199 -10.42 16.87 -7.10
CA MET A 199 -9.46 17.71 -6.38
C MET A 199 -8.86 18.80 -7.28
N ARG A 200 -8.55 18.46 -8.54
CA ARG A 200 -8.04 19.40 -9.54
C ARG A 200 -9.07 20.48 -9.85
N ASP A 201 -10.32 20.08 -10.00
CA ASP A 201 -11.43 20.98 -10.31
C ASP A 201 -11.84 21.87 -9.11
N GLU A 202 -11.25 21.63 -7.91
CA GLU A 202 -11.40 22.50 -6.74
C GLU A 202 -10.50 23.74 -6.87
N SER A 203 -11.11 24.84 -7.30
CA SER A 203 -10.48 26.12 -7.60
C SER A 203 -10.08 26.94 -6.38
N ASP A 204 -10.56 26.60 -5.18
CA ASP A 204 -10.20 27.30 -3.95
C ASP A 204 -8.73 27.00 -3.58
N ALA A 205 -7.86 27.97 -3.85
CA ALA A 205 -6.42 27.88 -3.60
C ALA A 205 -6.06 28.01 -2.10
N SER A 206 -7.00 28.41 -1.24
CA SER A 206 -6.76 28.49 0.20
C SER A 206 -6.82 27.12 0.90
N LEU A 207 -7.31 26.10 0.20
CA LEU A 207 -7.45 24.76 0.75
C LEU A 207 -6.13 23.98 0.70
N SER A 208 -5.84 23.29 1.79
CA SER A 208 -4.80 22.26 1.81
C SER A 208 -5.18 21.06 0.92
N MET A 209 -4.20 20.24 0.55
CA MET A 209 -4.44 19.01 -0.20
C MET A 209 -5.40 18.05 0.51
N GLU A 210 -5.29 17.95 1.84
CA GLU A 210 -6.19 17.15 2.66
C GLU A 210 -7.65 17.67 2.56
N GLN A 211 -7.84 18.99 2.67
CA GLN A 211 -9.16 19.60 2.54
C GLN A 211 -9.75 19.41 1.13
N LYS A 212 -8.92 19.51 0.09
CA LYS A 212 -9.32 19.19 -1.29
C LYS A 212 -9.73 17.72 -1.43
N ALA A 213 -8.97 16.80 -0.84
CA ALA A 213 -9.28 15.37 -0.85
C ALA A 213 -10.60 15.06 -0.12
N MET A 214 -10.84 15.66 1.05
CA MET A 214 -12.12 15.51 1.78
C MET A 214 -13.31 15.99 0.96
N ARG A 215 -13.18 17.17 0.30
CA ARG A 215 -14.23 17.70 -0.57
C ARG A 215 -14.45 16.82 -1.80
N ALA A 216 -13.37 16.33 -2.42
CA ALA A 216 -13.45 15.42 -3.56
C ALA A 216 -14.15 14.11 -3.18
N GLN A 217 -13.83 13.53 -2.02
CA GLN A 217 -14.50 12.34 -1.51
C GLN A 217 -16.01 12.59 -1.32
N ALA A 218 -16.38 13.70 -0.67
CA ALA A 218 -17.78 14.04 -0.48
C ALA A 218 -18.53 14.22 -1.81
N LYS A 219 -17.91 14.86 -2.81
CA LYS A 219 -18.47 15.01 -4.17
C LYS A 219 -18.63 13.64 -4.84
N TYR A 220 -17.62 12.77 -4.76
CA TYR A 220 -17.66 11.43 -5.34
C TYR A 220 -18.76 10.55 -4.73
N ASP A 221 -18.95 10.62 -3.41
CA ASP A 221 -20.02 9.87 -2.72
C ASP A 221 -21.41 10.33 -3.17
N LEU A 222 -21.60 11.63 -3.42
CA LEU A 222 -22.84 12.17 -4.00
C LEU A 222 -23.07 11.68 -5.43
N GLU A 223 -22.01 11.64 -6.26
CA GLU A 223 -22.09 11.10 -7.63
C GLU A 223 -22.52 9.63 -7.65
N ARG A 224 -22.02 8.83 -6.70
CA ARG A 224 -22.39 7.41 -6.57
C ARG A 224 -23.78 7.18 -5.96
N GLY A 225 -24.23 8.06 -5.09
CA GLY A 225 -25.53 7.98 -4.43
C GLY A 225 -26.71 8.48 -5.27
N THR A 226 -26.43 9.22 -6.35
CA THR A 226 -27.46 9.74 -7.24
C THR A 226 -27.78 8.70 -8.32
N PRO A 227 -29.00 8.14 -8.38
CA PRO A 227 -29.37 7.25 -9.48
C PRO A 227 -29.33 8.06 -10.79
N GLN A 228 -28.49 7.63 -11.74
CA GLN A 228 -28.52 8.17 -13.10
C GLN A 228 -29.93 7.93 -13.67
N ARG A 229 -30.63 9.03 -13.99
CA ARG A 229 -31.95 9.02 -14.63
C ARG A 229 -31.82 8.83 -16.13
#